data_AF-R7UZU7-F1
#
_entry.id   AF-R7UZU7-F1
#
_cell.length_a   1.000
_cell.length_b   1.000
_cell.length_c   1.000
_cell.angle_alpha   90.00
_cell.angle_beta   90.00
_cell.angle_gamma   90.00
#
_symmetry.space_group_name_H-M   'P 1'
#
loop_
_entity.id
_entity.type
_entity.pdbx_description
1 polymer ?
#
loop_
_entity_poly.entity_id
_entity_poly.type
_entity_poly.pdbx_seq_one_letter_code
_entity_poly.pdbx_strand_id
1 'polypeptide(L)'
;DVFNMDETALFFKLEPDSTLATAPVKGKKKSKERITVALCANATGSEKLKPLVIGRAKRPRCFTKGYCPSSYVDYKFNKKAWMTGIVFADWMTDLNTRMMMANRRVLLLLDNASSHTPGVTFSHVTLRFLPPNTTSHIQPMDAGIIRNFKLFYRQQHVRHLVRSWGSVKRETISNCWRHTGLTSQPLNDTLDSESSVREDIAELTSQLPIKNPMNAADFIAVDDTEQTSDELTDGEIVLIAMNGNDEDEEEDGEDPPRPPVTTKECHICVDNIIRYCEENRDFEKHLTPMLSLLKDIECKRTNVKKQKTMFDFFKK
;
A
#
# COMPACT_ATOMS: atom_id res chain seq x y z
N ASP A 1 3.34 -24.92 10.81
CA ASP A 1 2.72 -23.73 11.44
C ASP A 1 1.24 -23.63 11.11
N VAL A 2 0.47 -23.01 12.00
CA VAL A 2 -0.97 -22.75 11.81
C VAL A 2 -1.17 -21.26 11.62
N PHE A 3 -1.87 -20.88 10.56
CA PHE A 3 -2.27 -19.53 10.22
C PHE A 3 -3.80 -19.42 10.26
N ASN A 4 -4.28 -18.23 10.55
CA ASN A 4 -5.67 -17.85 10.30
C ASN A 4 -5.68 -16.57 9.47
N MET A 5 -6.64 -16.48 8.56
CA MET A 5 -6.88 -15.31 7.72
C MET A 5 -8.36 -14.95 7.79
N ASP A 6 -8.64 -13.65 7.72
CA ASP A 6 -9.99 -13.12 7.61
C ASP A 6 -10.00 -11.71 7.00
N GLU A 7 -11.14 -11.32 6.43
CA GLU A 7 -11.37 -10.02 5.84
C GLU A 7 -12.11 -9.05 6.75
N THR A 8 -11.79 -7.77 6.59
CA THR A 8 -12.53 -6.72 7.27
C THR A 8 -12.70 -5.49 6.40
N ALA A 9 -13.86 -4.83 6.55
CA ALA A 9 -14.06 -3.50 5.96
C ALA A 9 -13.30 -2.44 6.77
N LEU A 10 -12.53 -1.60 6.07
CA LEU A 10 -11.82 -0.46 6.63
C LEU A 10 -12.33 0.85 6.00
N PHE A 11 -12.94 1.70 6.83
CA PHE A 11 -13.40 3.03 6.43
C PHE A 11 -12.26 4.05 6.55
N PHE A 12 -11.38 4.10 5.57
CA PHE A 12 -10.13 4.87 5.65
C PHE A 12 -10.34 6.40 5.75
N LYS A 13 -11.39 6.94 5.11
CA LYS A 13 -11.76 8.38 5.20
C LYS A 13 -12.65 8.74 6.41
N LEU A 14 -12.92 7.81 7.31
CA LEU A 14 -13.78 8.09 8.46
C LEU A 14 -13.01 8.90 9.51
N GLU A 15 -13.43 10.15 9.69
CA GLU A 15 -12.91 11.07 10.69
C GLU A 15 -13.46 10.78 12.10
N PRO A 16 -12.74 11.20 13.16
CA PRO A 16 -13.26 11.22 14.52
C PRO A 16 -14.51 12.10 14.59
N ASP A 17 -15.61 11.56 15.10
CA ASP A 17 -16.81 12.34 15.34
C ASP A 17 -16.62 13.20 16.58
N SER A 18 -16.47 14.50 16.39
CA SER A 18 -16.58 15.50 17.45
C SER A 18 -17.69 16.47 17.08
N THR A 19 -18.92 16.02 17.24
CA THR A 19 -19.99 17.00 17.43
C THR A 19 -19.77 17.59 18.83
N LEU A 20 -19.19 18.80 18.88
CA LEU A 20 -19.26 19.69 20.06
C LEU A 20 -20.72 20.07 20.39
N ALA A 21 -21.67 19.69 19.53
CA ALA A 21 -23.07 19.87 19.73
C ALA A 21 -23.61 18.88 20.77
N THR A 22 -24.20 19.41 21.83
CA THR A 22 -25.01 18.69 22.83
C THR A 22 -26.31 18.12 22.25
N ALA A 23 -26.58 18.30 20.96
CA ALA A 23 -27.74 17.79 20.23
C ALA A 23 -27.34 17.29 18.83
N PRO A 24 -28.07 16.32 18.25
CA PRO A 24 -27.76 15.77 16.93
C PRO A 24 -27.94 16.83 15.84
N VAL A 25 -26.82 17.26 15.26
CA VAL A 25 -26.81 18.18 14.11
C VAL A 25 -27.19 17.39 12.85
N LYS A 26 -28.35 17.68 12.27
CA LYS A 26 -28.72 17.18 10.94
C LYS A 26 -27.75 17.76 9.90
N GLY A 27 -27.03 16.92 9.17
CA GLY A 27 -26.41 17.35 7.90
C GLY A 27 -25.03 16.80 7.55
N LYS A 28 -24.20 16.32 8.49
CA LYS A 28 -22.88 15.76 8.12
C LYS A 28 -22.98 14.30 7.69
N LYS A 29 -23.06 14.06 6.38
CA LYS A 29 -22.98 12.72 5.79
C LYS A 29 -21.53 12.23 5.90
N LYS A 30 -21.25 11.36 6.88
CA LYS A 30 -19.93 10.74 7.05
C LYS A 30 -19.53 10.01 5.76
N SER A 31 -18.27 10.18 5.33
CA SER A 31 -17.74 9.37 4.23
C SER A 31 -17.76 7.90 4.64
N LYS A 32 -18.56 7.11 3.91
CA LYS A 32 -18.67 5.65 4.07
C LYS A 32 -17.79 4.91 3.06
N GLU A 33 -16.82 5.61 2.47
CA GLU A 33 -15.84 4.96 1.62
C GLU A 33 -15.08 3.90 2.41
N ARG A 34 -15.03 2.71 1.82
CA ARG A 34 -14.44 1.53 2.44
C ARG A 34 -13.59 0.78 1.43
N ILE A 35 -12.54 0.18 1.94
CA ILE A 35 -11.76 -0.86 1.28
C ILE A 35 -11.92 -2.15 2.08
N THR A 36 -11.69 -3.29 1.44
CA THR A 36 -11.58 -4.57 2.15
C THR A 36 -10.11 -4.86 2.42
N VAL A 37 -9.80 -5.28 3.64
CA VAL A 37 -8.45 -5.65 4.06
C VAL A 37 -8.50 -7.08 4.59
N ALA A 38 -7.76 -8.00 3.96
CA ALA A 38 -7.54 -9.33 4.48
C ALA A 38 -6.23 -9.36 5.29
N LEU A 39 -6.31 -9.86 6.51
CA LEU A 39 -5.19 -9.98 7.44
C LEU A 39 -4.93 -11.47 7.71
N CYS A 40 -3.65 -11.84 7.76
CA CYS A 40 -3.25 -13.22 8.03
C CYS A 40 -2.03 -13.24 8.96
N ALA A 41 -2.07 -14.10 9.98
CA ALA A 41 -1.00 -14.26 10.95
C ALA A 41 -0.93 -15.70 11.46
N ASN A 42 0.25 -16.10 11.96
CA ASN A 42 0.43 -17.41 12.56
C ASN A 42 -0.02 -17.45 14.03
N ALA A 43 -0.27 -18.65 14.55
CA ALA A 43 -0.80 -18.87 15.89
C ALA A 43 0.11 -18.35 17.03
N THR A 44 1.43 -18.22 16.80
CA THR A 44 2.36 -17.64 17.78
C THR A 44 2.42 -16.11 17.71
N GLY A 45 1.86 -15.50 16.67
CA GLY A 45 1.94 -14.06 16.41
C GLY A 45 3.32 -13.57 15.94
N SER A 46 4.29 -14.47 15.74
CA SER A 46 5.65 -14.12 15.30
C SER A 46 5.71 -13.72 13.82
N GLU A 47 4.73 -14.15 13.03
CA GLU A 47 4.66 -13.86 11.61
C GLU A 47 3.30 -13.26 11.26
N LYS A 48 3.34 -12.08 10.63
CA LYS A 48 2.18 -11.41 10.04
C LYS A 48 2.44 -11.33 8.54
N LEU A 49 1.53 -11.89 7.74
CA LEU A 49 1.64 -11.77 6.30
C LEU A 49 1.31 -10.33 5.86
N LYS A 50 1.86 -9.95 4.72
CA LYS A 50 1.53 -8.68 4.06
C LYS A 50 0.00 -8.58 3.88
N PRO A 51 -0.64 -7.47 4.30
CA PRO A 51 -2.07 -7.30 4.12
C PRO A 51 -2.48 -7.32 2.64
N LEU A 52 -3.59 -7.98 2.34
CA LEU A 52 -4.25 -7.89 1.04
C LEU A 52 -5.31 -6.80 1.10
N VAL A 53 -5.19 -5.79 0.24
CA VAL A 53 -6.12 -4.66 0.15
C VAL A 53 -6.89 -4.74 -1.16
N ILE A 54 -8.22 -4.68 -1.07
CA ILE A 54 -9.12 -4.69 -2.21
C ILE A 54 -9.85 -3.35 -2.29
N GLY A 55 -9.58 -2.60 -3.35
CA GLY A 55 -10.25 -1.34 -3.65
C GLY A 55 -11.22 -1.44 -4.84
N ARG A 56 -11.88 -0.31 -5.14
CA ARG A 56 -12.75 -0.21 -6.33
C ARG A 56 -11.99 0.10 -7.60
N ALA A 57 -11.08 1.06 -7.51
CA ALA A 57 -10.28 1.51 -8.64
C ALA A 57 -9.12 0.54 -8.91
N LYS A 58 -8.85 0.25 -10.19
CA LYS A 58 -7.64 -0.49 -10.61
C LYS A 58 -6.38 0.21 -10.12
N ARG A 59 -6.37 1.54 -10.22
CA ARG A 59 -5.30 2.41 -9.73
C ARG A 59 -5.93 3.61 -9.04
N PRO A 60 -6.06 3.59 -7.70
CA PRO A 60 -6.50 4.75 -6.93
C PRO A 60 -5.66 6.00 -7.27
N ARG A 61 -6.27 7.19 -7.23
CA ARG A 61 -5.57 8.46 -7.52
C ARG A 61 -4.33 8.66 -6.64
N CYS A 62 -4.39 8.22 -5.38
CA CYS A 62 -3.26 8.26 -4.46
C CYS A 62 -2.10 7.31 -4.84
N PHE A 63 -2.28 6.41 -5.80
CA PHE A 63 -1.18 5.61 -6.35
C PHE A 63 -0.54 6.42 -7.47
N THR A 64 0.21 7.45 -7.09
CA THR A 64 0.89 8.34 -8.03
C THR A 64 1.97 7.60 -8.83
N LYS A 65 2.55 8.27 -9.83
CA LYS A 65 3.62 7.67 -10.63
C LYS A 65 4.82 7.38 -9.72
N GLY A 66 5.30 6.14 -9.80
CA GLY A 66 6.38 5.61 -8.98
C GLY A 66 5.96 5.05 -7.62
N TYR A 67 4.81 5.44 -7.05
CA TYR A 67 4.35 4.83 -5.82
C TYR A 67 4.17 3.32 -6.03
N CYS A 68 4.76 2.52 -5.14
CA CYS A 68 4.79 1.07 -5.26
C CYS A 68 4.02 0.44 -4.08
N PRO A 69 2.68 0.35 -4.17
CA PRO A 69 1.84 -0.20 -3.11
C PRO A 69 2.28 -1.61 -2.69
N SER A 70 2.76 -2.39 -3.66
CA SER A 70 3.23 -3.78 -3.48
C SER A 70 4.37 -3.92 -2.47
N SER A 71 5.06 -2.84 -2.11
CA SER A 71 6.05 -2.86 -1.02
C SER A 71 5.40 -3.04 0.35
N TYR A 72 4.19 -2.50 0.53
CA TYR A 72 3.49 -2.43 1.81
C TYR A 72 2.29 -3.37 1.90
N VAL A 73 1.55 -3.51 0.80
CA VAL A 73 0.30 -4.27 0.72
C VAL A 73 0.20 -4.99 -0.62
N ASP A 74 -0.43 -6.16 -0.64
CA ASP A 74 -0.83 -6.79 -1.89
C ASP A 74 -2.15 -6.10 -2.32
N TYR A 75 -2.16 -5.38 -3.44
CA TYR A 75 -3.35 -4.61 -3.88
C TYR A 75 -4.10 -5.32 -5.00
N LYS A 76 -5.41 -5.45 -4.86
CA LYS A 76 -6.35 -5.96 -5.87
C LYS A 76 -7.53 -5.02 -6.02
N PHE A 77 -8.31 -5.17 -7.09
CA PHE A 77 -9.46 -4.31 -7.35
C PHE A 77 -10.63 -5.08 -7.95
N ASN A 78 -11.84 -4.60 -7.66
CA ASN A 78 -13.07 -4.93 -8.37
C ASN A 78 -14.15 -3.88 -8.06
N LYS A 79 -15.20 -3.77 -8.88
CA LYS A 79 -16.25 -2.74 -8.73
C LYS A 79 -16.87 -2.69 -7.31
N LYS A 80 -16.92 -3.81 -6.59
CA LYS A 80 -17.50 -3.92 -5.24
C LYS A 80 -16.49 -3.69 -4.10
N ALA A 81 -15.19 -3.75 -4.40
CA ALA A 81 -14.09 -3.81 -3.43
C ALA A 81 -14.24 -4.97 -2.43
N TRP A 82 -14.68 -6.15 -2.88
CA TRP A 82 -14.93 -7.33 -2.04
C TRP A 82 -13.97 -8.48 -2.32
N MET A 83 -13.84 -9.40 -1.37
CA MET A 83 -13.20 -10.69 -1.64
C MET A 83 -14.01 -11.48 -2.68
N THR A 84 -13.32 -12.10 -3.64
CA THR A 84 -13.92 -12.97 -4.65
C THR A 84 -13.11 -14.26 -4.74
N GLY A 85 -13.71 -15.34 -5.25
CA GLY A 85 -12.99 -16.61 -5.44
C GLY A 85 -11.71 -16.46 -6.29
N ILE A 86 -11.72 -15.57 -7.29
CA ILE A 86 -10.57 -15.28 -8.14
C ILE A 86 -9.47 -14.59 -7.34
N VAL A 87 -9.80 -13.54 -6.58
CA VAL A 87 -8.82 -12.82 -5.74
C VAL A 87 -8.25 -13.74 -4.67
N PHE A 88 -9.08 -14.57 -4.07
CA PHE A 88 -8.67 -15.53 -3.05
C PHE A 88 -7.74 -16.62 -3.64
N ALA A 89 -8.08 -17.18 -4.80
CA ALA A 89 -7.25 -18.20 -5.46
C ALA A 89 -5.86 -17.66 -5.85
N ASP A 90 -5.80 -16.42 -6.34
CA ASP A 90 -4.55 -15.74 -6.67
C ASP A 90 -3.69 -15.52 -5.41
N TRP A 91 -4.28 -14.98 -4.34
CA TRP A 91 -3.59 -14.83 -3.04
C TRP A 91 -3.11 -16.17 -2.47
N MET A 92 -3.90 -17.23 -2.61
CA MET A 92 -3.52 -18.58 -2.19
C MET A 92 -2.34 -19.14 -3.00
N THR A 93 -2.29 -18.85 -4.30
CA THR A 93 -1.17 -19.25 -5.18
C THR A 93 0.12 -18.55 -4.76
N ASP A 94 0.05 -17.25 -4.46
CA ASP A 94 1.17 -16.49 -3.91
C ASP A 94 1.62 -17.05 -2.57
N LEU A 95 0.70 -17.30 -1.65
CA LEU A 95 1.01 -17.88 -0.35
C LEU A 95 1.70 -19.24 -0.49
N ASN A 96 1.16 -20.13 -1.32
CA ASN A 96 1.74 -21.44 -1.56
C ASN A 96 3.15 -21.33 -2.15
N THR A 97 3.36 -20.41 -3.10
CA THR A 97 4.68 -20.16 -3.69
C THR A 97 5.68 -19.66 -2.65
N ARG A 98 5.27 -18.71 -1.78
CA ARG A 98 6.11 -18.23 -0.66
C ARG A 98 6.49 -19.36 0.28
N MET A 99 5.53 -20.21 0.65
CA MET A 99 5.76 -21.34 1.56
C MET A 99 6.65 -22.42 0.93
N MET A 100 6.48 -22.67 -0.38
CA MET A 100 7.35 -23.55 -1.15
C MET A 100 8.78 -23.04 -1.21
N MET A 101 8.98 -21.74 -1.51
CA MET A 101 10.31 -21.13 -1.54
C MET A 101 11.01 -21.16 -0.17
N ALA A 102 10.22 -21.08 0.92
CA ALA A 102 10.74 -21.23 2.28
C ALA A 102 10.90 -22.70 2.72
N ASN A 103 10.53 -23.68 1.87
CA ASN A 103 10.46 -25.10 2.19
C ASN A 103 9.64 -25.38 3.48
N ARG A 104 8.53 -24.66 3.65
CA ARG A 104 7.63 -24.74 4.81
C ARG A 104 6.27 -25.29 4.39
N ARG A 105 5.69 -26.14 5.24
CA ARG A 105 4.29 -26.55 5.12
C ARG A 105 3.47 -25.94 6.24
N VAL A 106 2.35 -25.32 5.88
CA VAL A 106 1.49 -24.61 6.81
C VAL A 106 0.04 -25.04 6.68
N LEU A 107 -0.69 -24.92 7.79
CA LEU A 107 -2.13 -25.08 7.86
C LEU A 107 -2.76 -23.68 7.87
N LEU A 108 -3.69 -23.41 6.96
CA LEU A 108 -4.47 -22.18 6.92
C LEU A 108 -5.92 -22.48 7.35
N LEU A 109 -6.35 -21.82 8.43
CA LEU A 109 -7.70 -21.86 8.97
C LEU A 109 -8.53 -20.70 8.42
N LEU A 110 -9.72 -20.98 7.89
CA LEU A 110 -10.65 -20.02 7.28
C LEU A 110 -12.10 -20.24 7.73
N ASP A 111 -12.94 -19.22 7.60
CA ASP A 111 -14.39 -19.39 7.68
C ASP A 111 -14.97 -20.05 6.40
N ASN A 112 -16.27 -20.34 6.42
CA ASN A 112 -16.96 -20.98 5.29
C ASN A 112 -17.48 -19.97 4.24
N ALA A 113 -16.85 -18.80 4.06
CA ALA A 113 -17.26 -17.88 3.02
C ALA A 113 -17.18 -18.53 1.63
N SER A 114 -18.16 -18.27 0.77
CA SER A 114 -18.21 -18.86 -0.58
C SER A 114 -17.05 -18.40 -1.47
N SER A 115 -16.39 -17.30 -1.14
CA SER A 115 -15.15 -16.85 -1.79
C SER A 115 -13.93 -17.70 -1.45
N HIS A 116 -13.95 -18.49 -0.38
CA HIS A 116 -12.81 -19.28 0.10
C HIS A 116 -12.69 -20.65 -0.57
N THR A 117 -13.33 -20.85 -1.73
CA THR A 117 -13.26 -22.09 -2.50
C THR A 117 -12.36 -21.92 -3.73
N PRO A 118 -11.05 -22.21 -3.64
CA PRO A 118 -10.12 -22.04 -4.76
C PRO A 118 -10.25 -23.16 -5.80
N GLY A 119 -10.98 -24.25 -5.50
CA GLY A 119 -11.22 -25.37 -6.43
C GLY A 119 -9.99 -26.24 -6.72
N VAL A 120 -8.87 -25.97 -6.06
CA VAL A 120 -7.56 -26.62 -6.30
C VAL A 120 -6.88 -27.01 -5.00
N THR A 121 -5.97 -27.98 -5.07
CA THR A 121 -5.13 -28.39 -3.95
C THR A 121 -3.76 -27.70 -4.03
N PHE A 122 -3.16 -27.40 -2.89
CA PHE A 122 -1.88 -26.72 -2.78
C PHE A 122 -0.84 -27.62 -2.13
N SER A 123 0.42 -27.53 -2.56
CA SER A 123 1.49 -28.44 -2.13
C SER A 123 2.07 -28.12 -0.75
N HIS A 124 2.04 -26.85 -0.34
CA HIS A 124 2.68 -26.34 0.88
C HIS A 124 1.70 -25.64 1.83
N VAL A 125 0.45 -25.44 1.41
CA VAL A 125 -0.62 -24.87 2.23
C VAL A 125 -1.76 -25.86 2.31
N THR A 126 -2.04 -26.37 3.51
CA THR A 126 -3.23 -27.17 3.77
C THR A 126 -4.35 -26.25 4.20
N LEU A 127 -5.50 -26.25 3.53
CA LEU A 127 -6.66 -25.46 3.93
C LEU A 127 -7.57 -26.29 4.83
N ARG A 128 -8.05 -25.68 5.92
CA ARG A 128 -9.13 -26.23 6.74
C ARG A 128 -10.13 -25.13 7.06
N PHE A 129 -11.40 -25.49 6.95
CA PHE A 129 -12.51 -24.62 7.28
C PHE A 129 -12.93 -24.85 8.73
N LEU A 130 -13.19 -23.76 9.45
CA LEU A 130 -13.80 -23.80 10.77
C LEU A 130 -15.25 -24.28 10.65
N PRO A 131 -15.88 -24.79 11.72
CA PRO A 131 -17.29 -25.16 11.68
C PRO A 131 -18.18 -23.95 11.31
N PRO A 132 -19.32 -24.16 10.63
CA PRO A 132 -20.23 -23.08 10.27
C PRO A 132 -20.67 -22.26 11.50
N ASN A 133 -20.88 -20.95 11.33
CA ASN A 133 -21.36 -20.03 12.36
C ASN A 133 -20.45 -19.89 13.61
N THR A 134 -19.14 -20.11 13.47
CA THR A 134 -18.17 -19.99 14.58
C THR A 134 -17.31 -18.72 14.55
N THR A 135 -17.58 -17.80 13.61
CA THR A 135 -16.79 -16.58 13.34
C THR A 135 -16.50 -15.77 14.61
N SER A 136 -17.49 -15.53 15.48
CA SER A 136 -17.26 -14.76 16.71
C SER A 136 -16.63 -15.56 17.86
N HIS A 137 -16.64 -16.89 17.82
CA HIS A 137 -16.28 -17.74 18.95
C HIS A 137 -14.90 -18.40 18.81
N ILE A 138 -14.53 -18.82 17.61
CA ILE A 138 -13.34 -19.66 17.38
C ILE A 138 -12.35 -18.99 16.44
N GLN A 139 -12.79 -18.10 15.53
CA GLN A 139 -11.90 -17.48 14.55
C GLN A 139 -10.94 -16.47 15.22
N PRO A 140 -9.62 -16.73 15.21
CA PRO A 140 -8.65 -15.85 15.89
C PRO A 140 -8.66 -14.40 15.39
N MET A 141 -8.86 -14.17 14.09
CA MET A 141 -8.90 -12.82 13.54
C MET A 141 -10.02 -11.96 14.12
N ASP A 142 -11.19 -12.57 14.34
CA ASP A 142 -12.37 -11.92 14.95
C ASP A 142 -12.32 -11.87 16.48
N ALA A 143 -11.56 -12.77 17.12
CA ALA A 143 -11.40 -12.79 18.57
C ALA A 143 -10.68 -11.55 19.14
N GLY A 144 -10.16 -10.66 18.28
CA GLY A 144 -9.67 -9.35 18.70
C GLY A 144 -8.53 -8.78 17.86
N ILE A 145 -7.92 -9.57 16.97
CA ILE A 145 -6.79 -9.12 16.15
C ILE A 145 -7.23 -8.00 15.20
N ILE A 146 -8.33 -8.22 14.45
CA ILE A 146 -8.90 -7.21 13.54
C ILE A 146 -9.33 -5.95 14.30
N ARG A 147 -9.94 -6.11 15.48
CA ARG A 147 -10.35 -4.99 16.33
C ARG A 147 -9.14 -4.14 16.75
N ASN A 148 -8.05 -4.78 17.19
CA ASN A 148 -6.83 -4.08 17.58
C ASN A 148 -6.16 -3.40 16.37
N PHE A 149 -6.10 -4.08 15.22
CA PHE A 149 -5.62 -3.46 13.98
C PHE A 149 -6.38 -2.17 13.67
N LYS A 150 -7.72 -2.20 13.69
CA LYS A 150 -8.55 -1.00 13.46
C LYS A 150 -8.31 0.09 14.51
N LEU A 151 -8.15 -0.28 15.78
CA LEU A 151 -7.84 0.66 16.85
C LEU A 151 -6.51 1.38 16.59
N PHE A 152 -5.45 0.64 16.31
CA PHE A 152 -4.14 1.22 16.00
C PHE A 152 -4.16 2.05 14.72
N TYR A 153 -4.87 1.59 13.67
CA TYR A 153 -5.06 2.35 12.45
C TYR A 153 -5.70 3.72 12.74
N ARG A 154 -6.78 3.76 13.54
CA ARG A 154 -7.45 5.02 13.93
C ARG A 154 -6.53 5.91 14.76
N GLN A 155 -5.79 5.33 15.69
CA GLN A 155 -4.82 6.07 16.49
C GLN A 155 -3.77 6.75 15.60
N GLN A 156 -3.22 6.04 14.61
CA GLN A 156 -2.26 6.62 13.68
C GLN A 156 -2.89 7.66 12.76
N HIS A 157 -4.13 7.44 12.31
CA HIS A 157 -4.87 8.42 11.53
C HIS A 157 -5.03 9.75 12.30
N VAL A 158 -5.45 9.70 13.56
CA VAL A 158 -5.57 10.90 14.42
C VAL A 158 -4.21 11.55 14.67
N ARG A 159 -3.16 10.77 14.96
CA ARG A 159 -1.81 11.31 15.13
C ARG A 159 -1.31 12.03 13.89
N HIS A 160 -1.59 11.47 12.71
CA HIS A 160 -1.23 12.09 11.45
C HIS A 160 -1.94 13.43 11.29
N LEU A 161 -3.27 13.49 11.52
CA LEU A 161 -4.03 14.74 11.47
C LEU A 161 -3.47 15.82 12.42
N VAL A 162 -3.21 15.47 13.68
CA VAL A 162 -2.67 16.41 14.68
C VAL A 162 -1.27 16.88 14.27
N ARG A 163 -0.41 16.00 13.78
CA ARG A 163 0.94 16.35 13.32
C ARG A 163 0.87 17.26 12.11
N SER A 164 0.05 16.92 11.11
CA SER A 164 -0.10 17.73 9.89
C SER A 164 -0.57 19.14 10.21
N TRP A 165 -1.53 19.31 11.12
CA TRP A 165 -1.93 20.64 11.59
C TRP A 165 -0.82 21.35 12.36
N GLY A 166 -0.14 20.65 13.26
CA GLY A 166 1.00 21.19 14.02
C GLY A 166 2.20 21.59 13.15
N SER A 167 2.34 20.99 11.97
CA SER A 167 3.36 21.33 10.98
C SER A 167 3.02 22.60 10.19
N VAL A 168 1.77 23.09 10.25
CA VAL A 168 1.42 24.38 9.64
C VAL A 168 2.06 25.50 10.47
N LYS A 169 3.06 26.15 9.89
CA LYS A 169 3.81 27.22 10.54
C LYS A 169 2.95 28.47 10.73
N ARG A 170 3.21 29.23 11.80
CA ARG A 170 2.50 30.47 12.11
C ARG A 170 2.66 31.49 10.98
N GLU A 171 3.83 31.49 10.37
CA GLU A 171 4.24 32.36 9.29
C GLU A 171 3.38 32.06 8.05
N THR A 172 3.18 30.78 7.70
CA THR A 172 2.25 30.35 6.64
C THR A 172 0.84 30.89 6.89
N ILE A 173 0.31 30.71 8.11
CA ILE A 173 -1.02 31.23 8.48
C ILE A 173 -1.07 32.75 8.30
N SER A 174 -0.11 33.48 8.87
CA SER A 174 -0.04 34.95 8.75
C SER A 174 0.06 35.42 7.30
N ASN A 175 0.78 34.68 6.44
CA ASN A 175 0.90 35.01 5.02
C ASN A 175 -0.43 34.84 4.29
N CYS A 176 -1.18 33.76 4.56
CA CYS A 176 -2.50 33.54 3.97
C CYS A 176 -3.49 34.65 4.38
N TRP A 177 -3.55 35.03 5.66
CA TRP A 177 -4.43 36.13 6.13
C TRP A 177 -4.07 37.49 5.52
N ARG A 178 -2.79 37.70 5.17
CA ARG A 178 -2.34 38.90 4.44
C ARG A 178 -2.71 38.83 2.96
N HIS A 179 -2.51 37.67 2.32
CA HIS A 179 -2.85 37.45 0.91
C HIS A 179 -4.35 37.67 0.64
N THR A 180 -5.22 37.26 1.57
CA THR A 180 -6.66 37.49 1.46
C THR A 180 -7.09 38.92 1.80
N GLY A 181 -6.16 39.82 2.16
CA GLY A 181 -6.45 41.22 2.49
C GLY A 181 -7.21 41.43 3.80
N LEU A 182 -7.35 40.40 4.62
CA LEU A 182 -8.11 40.45 5.89
C LEU A 182 -7.28 41.01 7.06
N THR A 183 -5.98 41.22 6.86
CA THR A 183 -5.06 41.81 7.84
C THR A 183 -4.05 42.76 7.17
N SER A 184 -3.68 43.85 7.86
CA SER A 184 -2.91 44.99 7.30
C SER A 184 -1.52 45.21 7.93
N GLN A 185 -0.92 44.21 8.57
CA GLN A 185 0.41 44.36 9.21
C GLN A 185 1.58 44.42 8.20
N PRO A 186 2.64 45.21 8.46
CA PRO A 186 3.78 45.37 7.56
C PRO A 186 4.66 44.11 7.49
N LEU A 187 5.29 43.89 6.32
CA LEU A 187 6.13 42.74 5.99
C LEU A 187 7.40 42.68 6.85
N ASN A 188 7.59 41.58 7.60
CA ASN A 188 8.93 41.02 7.80
C ASN A 188 9.07 39.88 6.78
N ASP A 189 9.88 40.11 5.76
CA ASP A 189 10.16 39.15 4.69
C ASP A 189 11.05 38.01 5.22
N THR A 190 10.41 36.99 5.76
CA THR A 190 10.90 35.62 5.65
C THR A 190 9.68 34.76 5.34
N LEU A 191 9.34 34.67 4.06
CA LEU A 191 8.53 33.58 3.56
C LEU A 191 9.30 32.29 3.87
N ASP A 192 8.72 31.38 4.66
CA ASP A 192 9.07 29.98 4.49
C ASP A 192 8.65 29.63 3.07
N SER A 193 9.63 29.53 2.18
CA SER A 193 9.37 29.21 0.79
C SER A 193 8.69 27.85 0.75
N GLU A 194 7.65 27.73 -0.08
CA GLU A 194 7.13 26.43 -0.52
C GLU A 194 8.26 25.46 -0.90
N SER A 195 9.43 25.97 -1.31
CA SER A 195 10.62 25.18 -1.60
C SER A 195 11.10 24.32 -0.43
N SER A 196 11.05 24.79 0.83
CA SER A 196 11.52 24.00 1.98
C SER A 196 10.61 22.79 2.27
N VAL A 197 9.28 22.96 2.22
CA VAL A 197 8.33 21.85 2.40
C VAL A 197 8.36 20.92 1.18
N ARG A 198 8.56 21.46 -0.02
CA ARG A 198 8.78 20.66 -1.24
C ARG A 198 10.09 19.87 -1.20
N GLU A 199 11.16 20.44 -0.64
CA GLU A 199 12.46 19.80 -0.45
C GLU A 199 12.35 18.66 0.57
N ASP A 200 11.70 18.88 1.71
CA ASP A 200 11.42 17.83 2.72
C ASP A 200 10.56 16.71 2.12
N ILE A 201 9.50 17.04 1.36
CA ILE A 201 8.67 16.06 0.67
C ILE A 201 9.47 15.33 -0.41
N ALA A 202 10.34 16.01 -1.16
CA ALA A 202 11.19 15.40 -2.16
C ALA A 202 12.24 14.46 -1.53
N GLU A 203 12.83 14.84 -0.40
CA GLU A 203 13.78 14.03 0.36
C GLU A 203 13.09 12.79 0.92
N LEU A 204 11.95 12.95 1.60
CA LEU A 204 11.15 11.83 2.11
C LEU A 204 10.67 10.92 0.97
N THR A 205 10.30 11.48 -0.17
CA THR A 205 9.90 10.72 -1.36
C THR A 205 11.07 9.95 -1.98
N SER A 206 12.30 10.50 -1.92
CA SER A 206 13.52 9.83 -2.39
C SER A 206 13.93 8.63 -1.51
N GLN A 207 13.53 8.63 -0.24
CA GLN A 207 13.76 7.53 0.69
C GLN A 207 12.77 6.36 0.49
N LEU A 208 11.71 6.55 -0.30
CA LEU A 208 10.76 5.50 -0.65
C LEU A 208 11.24 4.74 -1.90
N PRO A 209 11.04 3.41 -2.00
CA PRO A 209 11.51 2.59 -3.13
C PRO A 209 10.58 2.76 -4.36
N ILE A 210 10.54 3.98 -4.90
CA ILE A 210 9.59 4.47 -5.90
C ILE A 210 10.35 4.70 -7.22
N LYS A 211 10.00 3.96 -8.28
CA LYS A 211 10.61 4.16 -9.62
C LYS A 211 9.96 5.38 -10.29
N ASN A 212 10.72 6.47 -10.44
CA ASN A 212 10.30 7.77 -10.98
C ASN A 212 9.25 8.48 -10.10
N PRO A 213 9.69 9.10 -8.98
CA PRO A 213 8.81 9.82 -8.06
C PRO A 213 8.11 11.00 -8.74
N MET A 214 6.83 11.18 -8.42
CA MET A 214 6.10 12.41 -8.72
C MET A 214 6.79 13.59 -8.04
N ASN A 215 6.88 14.72 -8.73
CA ASN A 215 7.47 15.95 -8.19
C ASN A 215 6.64 16.44 -7.00
N ALA A 216 7.30 16.92 -5.95
CA ALA A 216 6.64 17.39 -4.72
C ALA A 216 5.58 18.47 -4.97
N ALA A 217 5.77 19.33 -5.97
CA ALA A 217 4.78 20.31 -6.40
C ALA A 217 3.50 19.67 -6.93
N ASP A 218 3.64 18.64 -7.78
CA ASP A 218 2.49 17.94 -8.34
C ASP A 218 1.76 17.15 -7.24
N PHE A 219 2.50 16.57 -6.27
CA PHE A 219 1.94 15.84 -5.13
C PHE A 219 1.13 16.75 -4.19
N ILE A 220 1.62 17.97 -3.93
CA ILE A 220 0.92 18.97 -3.11
C ILE A 220 -0.35 19.45 -3.84
N ALA A 221 -0.26 19.66 -5.16
CA ALA A 221 -1.35 20.16 -6.00
C ALA A 221 -2.35 19.08 -6.44
N VAL A 222 -2.24 17.82 -5.98
CA VAL A 222 -3.16 16.73 -6.34
C VAL A 222 -4.61 17.05 -5.96
N ASP A 223 -4.80 17.75 -4.83
CA ASP A 223 -6.12 18.15 -4.35
C ASP A 223 -6.56 19.53 -4.94
N ASP A 224 -5.64 20.29 -5.53
CA ASP A 224 -5.87 21.63 -6.11
C ASP A 224 -6.42 21.59 -7.55
N THR A 225 -6.61 20.39 -8.12
CA THR A 225 -7.14 20.21 -9.49
C THR A 225 -8.61 19.77 -9.57
N GLU A 226 -9.32 19.66 -8.44
CA GLU A 226 -10.79 19.53 -8.48
C GLU A 226 -11.48 20.89 -8.37
N GLN A 227 -12.05 21.33 -9.49
CA GLN A 227 -13.06 22.39 -9.54
C GLN A 227 -14.26 21.96 -8.68
N THR A 228 -14.49 22.62 -7.54
CA THR A 228 -15.54 22.24 -6.57
C THR A 228 -16.95 22.73 -6.92
N SER A 229 -17.15 23.29 -8.11
CA SER A 229 -18.48 23.56 -8.67
C SER A 229 -18.41 23.89 -10.15
N ASP A 230 -19.33 23.35 -10.91
CA ASP A 230 -20.00 24.06 -12.01
C ASP A 230 -21.51 23.91 -11.81
N GLU A 231 -22.27 24.99 -12.02
CA GLU A 231 -23.73 24.92 -12.14
C GLU A 231 -24.06 24.34 -13.52
N LEU A 232 -24.61 23.12 -13.54
CA LEU A 232 -25.20 22.54 -14.74
C LEU A 232 -26.26 23.48 -15.28
N THR A 233 -26.17 23.83 -16.56
CA THR A 233 -27.24 24.61 -17.20
C THR A 233 -28.44 23.71 -17.48
N ASP A 234 -29.65 24.27 -17.46
CA ASP A 234 -30.90 23.52 -17.70
C ASP A 234 -30.90 22.74 -19.03
N GLY A 235 -30.05 23.12 -20.00
CA GLY A 235 -29.85 22.41 -21.26
C GLY A 235 -29.05 21.10 -21.14
N GLU A 236 -28.10 21.01 -20.21
CA GLU A 236 -27.28 19.79 -19.99
C GLU A 236 -28.05 18.72 -19.23
N ILE A 237 -29.00 19.13 -18.37
CA ILE A 237 -29.91 18.23 -17.65
C ILE A 237 -30.85 17.51 -18.63
N VAL A 238 -31.29 18.18 -19.70
CA VAL A 238 -32.15 17.59 -20.74
C VAL A 238 -31.37 16.60 -21.61
N LEU A 239 -30.09 16.86 -21.92
CA LEU A 239 -29.26 15.95 -22.73
C LEU A 239 -28.99 14.61 -21.99
N ILE A 240 -28.74 14.67 -20.68
CA ILE A 240 -28.54 13.49 -19.82
C ILE A 240 -29.84 12.67 -19.68
N ALA A 241 -31.01 13.32 -19.72
CA ALA A 241 -32.31 12.65 -19.64
C ALA A 241 -32.74 11.98 -20.96
N MET A 242 -32.24 12.43 -22.12
CA MET A 242 -32.64 11.92 -23.43
C MET A 242 -31.73 10.81 -23.97
N ASN A 243 -30.44 10.77 -23.62
CA ASN A 243 -29.51 9.72 -24.06
C ASN A 243 -29.27 8.67 -22.96
N GLY A 244 -30.33 7.94 -22.62
CA GLY A 244 -30.22 6.74 -21.78
C GLY A 244 -29.33 5.67 -22.42
N ASN A 245 -28.70 4.85 -21.55
CA ASN A 245 -28.07 3.56 -21.83
C ASN A 245 -27.82 3.26 -23.32
N ASP A 246 -26.62 3.54 -23.81
CA ASP A 246 -25.79 2.63 -24.61
C ASP A 246 -24.57 3.40 -25.13
N GLU A 247 -23.48 2.66 -25.35
CA GLU A 247 -22.22 3.07 -26.01
C GLU A 247 -21.20 3.81 -25.11
N ASP A 248 -20.15 3.07 -24.71
CA ASP A 248 -18.75 3.39 -25.07
C ASP A 248 -17.82 2.29 -24.52
N GLU A 249 -17.36 1.44 -25.45
CA GLU A 249 -16.17 0.60 -25.28
C GLU A 249 -14.93 1.51 -25.34
N GLU A 250 -14.10 1.52 -24.30
CA GLU A 250 -12.72 2.01 -24.43
C GLU A 250 -11.74 0.83 -24.35
N GLU A 251 -11.33 0.36 -25.53
CA GLU A 251 -10.03 -0.25 -25.78
C GLU A 251 -8.92 0.81 -25.52
N ASP A 252 -7.87 0.47 -24.77
CA ASP A 252 -6.48 0.53 -25.27
C ASP A 252 -5.39 0.21 -24.23
N GLY A 253 -4.38 -0.56 -24.69
CA GLY A 253 -2.98 -0.50 -24.26
C GLY A 253 -2.45 -1.60 -23.34
N GLU A 254 -2.02 -2.75 -23.89
CA GLU A 254 -1.07 -3.65 -23.19
C GLU A 254 0.33 -3.00 -23.12
N ASP A 255 0.83 -2.74 -21.91
CA ASP A 255 2.22 -2.32 -21.68
C ASP A 255 3.17 -3.53 -21.84
N PRO A 256 4.31 -3.40 -22.55
CA PRO A 256 5.23 -4.51 -22.75
C PRO A 256 5.88 -4.98 -21.43
N PRO A 257 6.26 -6.27 -21.32
CA PRO A 257 6.83 -6.84 -20.11
C PRO A 257 8.16 -6.16 -19.74
N ARG A 258 8.33 -5.83 -18.45
CA ARG A 258 9.59 -5.23 -17.94
C ARG A 258 10.78 -6.18 -18.12
N PRO A 259 11.96 -5.65 -18.46
CA PRO A 259 13.16 -6.47 -18.57
C PRO A 259 13.63 -7.01 -17.20
N PRO A 260 14.23 -8.21 -17.17
CA PRO A 260 14.73 -8.84 -15.95
C PRO A 260 15.94 -8.09 -15.38
N VAL A 261 16.02 -8.00 -14.05
CA VAL A 261 17.13 -7.37 -13.33
C VAL A 261 18.39 -8.21 -13.43
N THR A 262 19.52 -7.56 -13.74
CA THR A 262 20.81 -8.23 -13.91
C THR A 262 21.48 -8.52 -12.56
N THR A 263 22.33 -9.55 -12.53
CA THR A 263 23.10 -9.91 -11.33
C THR A 263 24.04 -8.79 -10.87
N LYS A 264 24.50 -7.92 -11.78
CA LYS A 264 25.33 -6.75 -11.45
C LYS A 264 24.52 -5.69 -10.69
N GLU A 265 23.31 -5.40 -11.15
CA GLU A 265 22.42 -4.43 -10.48
C GLU A 265 22.03 -4.91 -9.08
N CYS A 266 21.81 -6.22 -8.92
CA CYS A 266 21.52 -6.82 -7.62
C CYS A 266 22.71 -6.69 -6.67
N HIS A 267 23.94 -6.92 -7.13
CA HIS A 267 25.16 -6.79 -6.33
C HIS A 267 25.39 -5.37 -5.83
N ILE A 268 25.27 -4.38 -6.73
CA ILE A 268 25.41 -2.95 -6.39
C ILE A 268 24.38 -2.54 -5.32
N CYS A 269 23.16 -3.07 -5.41
CA CYS A 269 22.11 -2.79 -4.45
C CYS A 269 22.45 -3.33 -3.06
N VAL A 270 22.92 -4.58 -2.95
CA VAL A 270 23.27 -5.18 -1.65
C VAL A 270 24.53 -4.54 -1.04
N ASP A 271 25.56 -4.23 -1.83
CA ASP A 271 26.77 -3.53 -1.35
C ASP A 271 26.43 -2.15 -0.75
N ASN A 272 25.52 -1.40 -1.40
CA ASN A 272 25.08 -0.11 -0.89
C ASN A 272 24.37 -0.22 0.46
N ILE A 273 23.61 -1.29 0.67
CA ILE A 273 22.90 -1.54 1.92
C ILE A 273 23.88 -1.93 3.03
N ILE A 274 24.90 -2.75 2.73
CA ILE A 274 25.96 -3.06 3.70
C ILE A 274 26.67 -1.79 4.14
N ARG A 275 27.14 -0.98 3.19
CA ARG A 275 27.83 0.28 3.50
C ARG A 275 26.99 1.22 4.37
N TYR A 276 25.69 1.34 4.06
CA TYR A 276 24.76 2.12 4.88
C TYR A 276 24.63 1.58 6.32
N CYS A 277 24.57 0.26 6.50
CA CYS A 277 24.53 -0.36 7.82
C CYS A 277 25.84 -0.15 8.59
N GLU A 278 26.98 -0.14 7.88
CA GLU A 278 28.29 0.11 8.49
C GLU A 278 28.43 1.52 9.05
N GLU A 279 27.90 2.52 8.34
CA GLU A 279 27.95 3.93 8.72
C GLU A 279 27.05 4.27 9.92
N ASN A 280 25.94 3.56 10.10
CA ASN A 280 24.90 3.90 11.09
C ASN A 280 24.95 3.10 12.41
N ARG A 281 25.99 2.28 12.63
CA ARG A 281 26.20 1.47 13.86
C ARG A 281 25.03 0.55 14.30
N ASP A 282 24.11 0.21 13.40
CA ASP A 282 22.96 -0.69 13.66
C ASP A 282 23.29 -2.14 13.24
N PHE A 283 24.42 -2.64 13.77
CA PHE A 283 25.28 -3.59 13.05
C PHE A 283 24.90 -5.08 13.19
N GLU A 284 24.34 -5.51 14.31
CA GLU A 284 24.34 -6.95 14.64
C GLU A 284 23.11 -7.72 14.14
N LYS A 285 21.96 -7.07 13.91
CA LYS A 285 20.71 -7.78 13.61
C LYS A 285 20.50 -8.12 12.13
N HIS A 286 21.13 -7.36 11.22
CA HIS A 286 20.82 -7.38 9.79
C HIS A 286 22.00 -7.75 8.88
N LEU A 287 23.23 -7.76 9.40
CA LEU A 287 24.44 -8.00 8.63
C LEU A 287 24.59 -9.46 8.18
N THR A 288 24.34 -10.43 9.06
CA THR A 288 24.51 -11.86 8.76
C THR A 288 23.60 -12.34 7.63
N PRO A 289 22.30 -12.00 7.59
CA PRO A 289 21.42 -12.33 6.46
C PRO A 289 21.85 -11.68 5.14
N MET A 290 22.33 -10.43 5.18
CA MET A 290 22.75 -9.71 3.97
C MET A 290 24.07 -10.25 3.41
N LEU A 291 25.04 -10.57 4.26
CA LEU A 291 26.28 -11.23 3.85
C LEU A 291 26.02 -12.63 3.28
N SER A 292 25.06 -13.37 3.85
CA SER A 292 24.62 -14.67 3.30
C SER A 292 24.02 -14.50 1.90
N LEU A 293 23.17 -13.48 1.70
CA LEU A 293 22.57 -13.20 0.40
C LEU A 293 23.62 -12.78 -0.64
N LEU A 294 24.59 -11.95 -0.27
CA LEU A 294 25.72 -11.59 -1.15
C LEU A 294 26.54 -12.82 -1.54
N LYS A 295 26.85 -13.70 -0.57
CA LYS A 295 27.58 -14.94 -0.80
C LYS A 295 26.84 -15.87 -1.75
N ASP A 296 25.51 -15.95 -1.66
CA ASP A 296 24.68 -16.73 -2.58
C ASP A 296 24.64 -16.13 -3.99
N ILE A 297 24.59 -14.80 -4.10
CA ILE A 297 24.65 -14.08 -5.38
C ILE A 297 26.03 -14.26 -6.04
N GLU A 298 27.12 -14.19 -5.27
CA GLU A 298 28.49 -14.45 -5.74
C GLU A 298 28.72 -15.92 -6.11
N CYS A 299 28.14 -16.86 -5.37
CA CYS A 299 28.19 -18.30 -5.66
C CYS A 299 27.48 -18.62 -6.98
N LYS A 300 26.36 -17.93 -7.26
CA LYS A 300 25.69 -18.00 -8.57
C LYS A 300 26.52 -17.37 -9.68
N ARG A 301 27.21 -16.24 -9.41
CA ARG A 301 28.13 -15.59 -10.38
C ARG A 301 29.36 -16.42 -10.71
N THR A 302 29.92 -17.15 -9.74
CA THR A 302 31.09 -18.03 -9.92
C THR A 302 30.73 -19.38 -10.55
N ASN A 303 29.55 -19.94 -10.29
CA ASN A 303 29.06 -21.13 -10.99
C ASN A 303 28.81 -20.89 -12.49
N VAL A 304 28.50 -19.66 -12.90
CA VAL A 304 28.42 -19.27 -14.33
C VAL A 304 29.81 -19.16 -14.98
N LYS A 305 30.88 -19.03 -14.18
CA LYS A 305 32.28 -18.92 -14.63
C LYS A 305 33.08 -20.23 -14.56
N LYS A 306 32.45 -21.39 -14.33
CA LYS A 306 33.17 -22.66 -14.38
C LYS A 306 33.58 -22.98 -15.81
N GLN A 307 34.90 -23.05 -16.03
CA GLN A 307 35.53 -23.56 -17.24
C GLN A 307 34.91 -24.93 -17.56
N LYS A 308 34.18 -25.01 -18.68
CA LYS A 308 33.41 -26.21 -19.03
C LYS A 308 34.32 -27.32 -19.55
N THR A 309 35.48 -26.98 -20.15
CA THR A 309 36.49 -27.95 -20.58
C THR A 309 37.93 -27.42 -20.46
N MET A 310 38.90 -28.33 -20.28
CA MET A 310 40.34 -28.00 -20.20
C MET A 310 40.88 -27.28 -21.45
N PHE A 311 40.26 -27.49 -22.62
CA PHE A 311 40.70 -26.94 -23.90
C PHE A 311 40.27 -25.48 -24.14
N ASP A 312 39.33 -24.95 -23.35
CA ASP A 312 38.89 -23.55 -23.48
C ASP A 312 39.96 -22.54 -23.02
N PHE A 313 40.98 -23.00 -22.29
CA PHE A 313 42.10 -22.17 -21.82
C PHE A 313 43.13 -21.85 -22.92
N PHE A 314 43.27 -22.70 -23.94
CA PHE A 314 44.32 -22.59 -24.97
C PHE A 314 43.85 -21.89 -26.27
N LYS A 315 42.65 -21.29 -26.28
CA LYS A 315 42.09 -20.56 -27.43
C LYS A 315 42.32 -19.04 -27.38
N LYS A 316 43.36 -18.59 -26.69
CA LYS A 316 43.83 -17.20 -26.76
C LYS A 316 45.16 -17.12 -27.47
#